data_AF-A0A9D4PII6-F1
#
_entry.id   AF-A0A9D4PII6-F1
#
_cell.length_a   1.000
_cell.length_b   1.000
_cell.length_c   1.000
_cell.angle_alpha   90.00
_cell.angle_beta   90.00
_cell.angle_gamma   90.00
#
_symmetry.space_group_name_H-M   'P 1'
#
loop_
_entity.id
_entity.type
_entity.pdbx_description
1 polymer ?
#
loop_
_entity_poly.entity_id
_entity_poly.type
_entity_poly.pdbx_seq_one_letter_code
_entity_poly.pdbx_strand_id
1 'polypeptide(L)'
;MAASSGAYPSVGELALRALSKYRSEFGSEPAFYGSAPGRVNLIGEHVDYCEGLVLPCAMPLYTVVVGSPVVGSSVCNVHSLDYPEPASFQLPTEESPLKPGEPSWSNYVRGVVAHFPGKLAIVVKK
;
A
#
# COMPACT_ATOMS: atom_id res chain seq x y z
N MET A 1 -16.75 26.04 -17.06
CA MET A 1 -15.76 25.30 -16.26
C MET A 1 -16.32 25.16 -14.86
N ALA A 2 -17.00 24.05 -14.58
CA ALA A 2 -17.59 23.80 -13.28
C ALA A 2 -16.49 23.41 -12.30
N ALA A 3 -16.29 24.20 -11.25
CA ALA A 3 -15.55 23.75 -10.08
C ALA A 3 -16.30 22.54 -9.52
N SER A 4 -15.74 21.34 -9.73
CA SER A 4 -16.23 20.13 -9.06
C SER A 4 -16.22 20.40 -7.56
N SER A 5 -17.37 20.27 -6.91
CA SER A 5 -17.49 20.32 -5.44
C SER A 5 -16.33 19.57 -4.78
N GLY A 6 -15.53 20.28 -3.97
CA GLY A 6 -14.28 19.82 -3.37
C GLY A 6 -14.45 18.78 -2.26
N ALA A 7 -15.13 17.67 -2.56
CA ALA A 7 -15.26 16.52 -1.69
C ALA A 7 -14.21 15.46 -2.06
N TYR A 8 -13.49 14.97 -1.06
CA TYR A 8 -12.56 13.85 -1.23
C TYR A 8 -13.34 12.57 -1.59
N PRO A 9 -12.80 11.69 -2.45
CA PRO A 9 -13.44 10.43 -2.75
C PRO A 9 -13.58 9.61 -1.47
N SER A 10 -14.76 9.04 -1.28
CA SER A 10 -15.03 8.12 -0.19
C SER A 10 -14.15 6.87 -0.31
N VAL A 11 -13.92 6.21 0.83
CA VAL A 11 -13.19 4.94 0.89
C VAL A 11 -13.82 3.87 -0.01
N GLY A 12 -15.16 3.88 -0.14
CA GLY A 12 -15.88 2.98 -1.04
C GLY A 12 -15.62 3.26 -2.52
N GLU A 13 -15.58 4.53 -2.92
CA GLU A 13 -15.24 4.90 -4.30
C GLU A 13 -13.79 4.54 -4.65
N LEU A 14 -12.85 4.77 -3.73
CA LEU A 14 -11.46 4.35 -3.89
C LEU A 14 -11.34 2.82 -4.00
N ALA A 15 -12.09 2.09 -3.18
CA ALA A 15 -12.16 0.62 -3.25
C ALA A 15 -12.64 0.13 -4.61
N LEU A 16 -13.73 0.70 -5.14
CA LEU A 16 -14.27 0.31 -6.44
C LEU A 16 -13.27 0.56 -7.58
N ARG A 17 -12.53 1.67 -7.53
CA ARG A 17 -11.46 1.96 -8.50
C ARG A 17 -10.33 0.94 -8.40
N ALA A 18 -9.88 0.63 -7.18
CA ALA A 18 -8.83 -0.36 -6.93
C ALA A 18 -9.25 -1.77 -7.38
N LEU A 19 -10.50 -2.19 -7.10
CA LEU A 19 -11.07 -3.46 -7.56
C LEU A 19 -11.11 -3.55 -9.09
N SER A 20 -11.56 -2.49 -9.77
CA SER A 20 -11.60 -2.42 -11.23
C SER A 20 -10.20 -2.59 -11.84
N LYS A 21 -9.21 -1.87 -11.30
CA LYS A 21 -7.81 -1.99 -11.73
C LYS A 21 -7.27 -3.39 -11.46
N TYR A 22 -7.51 -3.96 -10.29
CA TYR A 22 -7.06 -5.32 -9.94
C TYR A 22 -7.60 -6.36 -10.92
N ARG A 23 -8.90 -6.31 -11.23
CA ARG A 23 -9.53 -7.22 -12.22
C ARG A 23 -8.93 -7.07 -13.60
N SER A 24 -8.66 -5.83 -14.03
CA SER A 24 -8.03 -5.55 -15.33
C SER A 24 -6.60 -6.08 -15.43
N GLU A 25 -5.81 -6.02 -14.35
CA GLU A 25 -4.40 -6.44 -14.35
C GLU A 25 -4.24 -7.95 -14.10
N PHE A 26 -5.06 -8.53 -13.23
CA PHE A 26 -4.87 -9.89 -12.73
C PHE A 26 -6.00 -10.87 -13.10
N GLY A 27 -7.06 -10.43 -13.78
CA GLY A 27 -8.14 -11.29 -14.28
C GLY A 27 -8.92 -12.08 -13.22
N SER A 28 -8.84 -11.68 -11.95
CA SER A 28 -9.46 -12.36 -10.81
C SER A 28 -9.98 -11.38 -9.76
N GLU A 29 -10.77 -11.88 -8.81
CA GLU A 29 -11.18 -11.10 -7.65
C GLU A 29 -10.08 -11.08 -6.59
N PRO A 30 -9.82 -9.93 -5.93
CA PRO A 30 -8.86 -9.87 -4.84
C PRO A 30 -9.41 -10.56 -3.59
N ALA A 31 -8.55 -11.26 -2.86
CA ALA A 31 -8.91 -11.95 -1.62
C ALA A 31 -8.94 -11.01 -0.40
N PHE A 32 -8.18 -9.91 -0.47
CA PHE A 32 -7.98 -8.99 0.64
C PHE A 32 -8.19 -7.54 0.24
N TYR A 33 -8.63 -6.76 1.23
CA TYR A 33 -8.85 -5.33 1.16
C TYR A 33 -8.26 -4.68 2.41
N GLY A 34 -7.59 -3.54 2.23
CA GLY A 34 -7.10 -2.70 3.33
C GLY A 34 -7.17 -1.23 2.96
N SER A 35 -7.36 -0.38 3.96
CA SER A 35 -7.31 1.07 3.79
C SER A 35 -6.68 1.74 5.00
N ALA A 36 -5.99 2.85 4.75
CA ALA A 36 -5.36 3.66 5.79
C ALA A 36 -5.52 5.15 5.46
N PRO A 37 -5.86 5.99 6.45
CA PRO A 37 -5.96 7.43 6.23
C PRO A 37 -4.58 8.09 6.24
N GLY A 38 -4.45 9.20 5.53
CA GLY A 38 -3.43 10.20 5.81
C GLY A 38 -3.70 10.89 7.16
N ARG A 39 -2.74 11.67 7.64
CA ARG A 39 -2.88 12.38 8.92
C ARG A 39 -2.29 13.78 8.86
N VAL A 40 -2.86 14.67 9.65
CA VAL A 40 -2.31 15.99 9.93
C VAL A 40 -1.99 16.07 11.42
N ASN A 41 -0.93 16.77 11.76
CA ASN A 41 -0.61 17.06 13.15
C ASN A 41 -1.30 18.38 13.54
N LEU A 42 -2.05 18.39 14.64
CA LEU A 42 -2.69 19.61 15.15
C LEU A 42 -1.73 20.44 15.99
N ILE A 43 -0.91 19.74 16.80
CA ILE A 43 0.17 20.31 17.61
C ILE A 43 1.20 19.22 17.95
N GLY A 44 2.41 19.63 18.29
CA GLY A 44 3.52 18.73 18.62
C GLY A 44 4.40 18.38 17.42
N GLU A 45 4.70 19.34 16.56
CA GLU A 45 5.68 19.13 15.49
C GLU A 45 7.09 19.07 16.07
N HIS A 46 7.95 18.22 15.51
CA HIS A 46 9.38 18.12 15.85
C HIS A 46 9.70 17.71 17.30
N VAL A 47 8.73 17.15 18.03
CA VAL A 47 8.93 16.67 19.41
C VAL A 47 8.77 15.15 19.53
N ASP A 48 8.25 14.47 18.51
CA ASP A 48 8.03 13.03 18.49
C ASP A 48 9.33 12.24 18.64
N TYR A 49 10.39 12.66 17.98
CA TYR A 49 11.72 12.04 18.12
C TYR A 49 12.47 12.44 19.41
N CYS A 50 11.91 13.34 20.20
CA CYS A 50 12.43 13.76 21.51
C CYS A 50 11.61 13.18 22.68
N GLU A 51 10.82 12.11 22.44
CA GLU A 51 9.91 11.52 23.42
C GLU A 51 8.81 12.49 23.93
N GLY A 52 8.49 13.51 23.13
CA GLY A 52 7.42 14.46 23.42
C GLY A 52 6.02 13.95 23.05
N LEU A 53 5.00 14.69 23.49
CA LEU A 53 3.60 14.41 23.14
C LEU A 53 3.21 15.05 21.80
N VAL A 54 2.40 14.34 21.02
CA VAL A 54 1.85 14.80 19.75
C VAL A 54 0.34 14.63 19.70
N LEU A 55 -0.35 15.50 18.95
CA LEU A 55 -1.80 15.41 18.75
C LEU A 55 -2.13 15.34 17.25
N PRO A 56 -2.01 14.17 16.60
CA PRO A 56 -2.40 13.97 15.22
C PRO A 56 -3.92 13.76 15.06
N CYS A 57 -4.41 14.03 13.87
CA CYS A 57 -5.77 13.74 13.44
C CYS A 57 -5.75 13.05 12.06
N ALA A 58 -6.52 11.98 11.92
CA ALA A 58 -6.72 11.31 10.63
C ALA A 58 -7.50 12.21 9.68
N MET A 59 -7.05 12.29 8.43
CA MET A 59 -7.71 13.06 7.38
C MET A 59 -8.70 12.17 6.59
N PRO A 60 -9.73 12.75 5.94
CA PRO A 60 -10.60 12.04 5.01
C PRO A 60 -9.92 11.71 3.66
N LEU A 61 -8.58 11.63 3.65
CA LEU A 61 -7.74 11.25 2.52
C LEU A 61 -7.22 9.85 2.78
N TYR A 62 -7.47 8.88 1.90
CA TYR A 62 -7.15 7.48 2.14
C TYR A 62 -6.30 6.88 1.03
N THR A 63 -5.42 5.97 1.42
CA THR A 63 -4.81 4.98 0.54
C THR A 63 -5.56 3.66 0.69
N VAL A 64 -5.92 3.04 -0.43
CA VAL A 64 -6.63 1.75 -0.48
C VAL A 64 -5.76 0.73 -1.22
N VAL A 65 -5.68 -0.48 -0.69
CA VAL A 65 -4.98 -1.62 -1.29
C VAL A 65 -5.94 -2.80 -1.40
N VAL A 66 -5.91 -3.47 -2.54
CA VAL A 66 -6.55 -4.77 -2.76
C VAL A 66 -5.51 -5.75 -3.29
N GLY A 67 -5.62 -7.02 -2.93
CA GLY A 67 -4.63 -8.01 -3.35
C GLY A 67 -5.01 -9.43 -3.02
N SER A 68 -4.24 -10.36 -3.57
CA SER A 68 -4.36 -11.80 -3.31
C SER A 68 -2.98 -12.41 -3.12
N PRO A 69 -2.85 -13.46 -2.28
CA PRO A 69 -1.64 -14.25 -2.22
C PRO A 69 -1.51 -15.07 -3.51
N VAL A 70 -0.30 -15.14 -4.05
CA VAL A 70 0.00 -15.96 -5.23
C VAL A 70 0.67 -17.25 -4.78
N VAL A 71 -0.01 -18.38 -4.98
CA VAL A 71 0.47 -19.71 -4.59
C VAL A 71 1.73 -20.04 -5.41
N GLY A 72 2.81 -20.46 -4.73
CA GLY A 72 4.05 -20.90 -5.37
C GLY A 72 4.91 -19.81 -6.00
N SER A 73 4.58 -18.53 -5.84
CA SER A 73 5.39 -17.41 -6.33
C SER A 73 6.14 -16.73 -5.19
N SER A 74 7.42 -16.45 -5.40
CA SER A 74 8.22 -15.56 -4.56
C SER A 74 8.22 -14.12 -5.07
N VAL A 75 7.41 -13.79 -6.07
CA VAL A 75 7.36 -12.45 -6.68
C VAL A 75 6.12 -11.69 -6.18
N CYS A 76 6.34 -10.49 -5.67
CA CYS A 76 5.30 -9.51 -5.38
C CYS A 76 5.17 -8.54 -6.56
N ASN A 77 3.96 -8.43 -7.12
CA ASN A 77 3.62 -7.46 -8.16
C ASN A 77 2.69 -6.40 -7.57
N VAL A 78 3.01 -5.13 -7.77
CA VAL A 78 2.29 -3.99 -7.20
C VAL A 78 2.00 -2.98 -8.28
N HIS A 79 0.75 -2.57 -8.37
CA HIS A 79 0.28 -1.54 -9.30
C HIS A 79 -0.34 -0.41 -8.50
N SER A 80 -0.16 0.82 -8.98
CA SER A 80 -0.80 2.00 -8.42
C SER A 80 -1.77 2.61 -9.43
N LEU A 81 -2.80 3.30 -8.93
CA LEU A 81 -3.66 4.16 -9.74
C LEU A 81 -3.04 5.55 -9.94
N ASP A 82 -2.19 5.99 -9.00
CA ASP A 82 -1.59 7.32 -9.00
C ASP A 82 -0.22 7.32 -9.70
N TYR A 83 0.42 6.15 -9.81
CA TYR A 83 1.71 5.99 -10.50
C TYR A 83 1.57 4.98 -11.65
N PRO A 84 1.93 5.37 -12.89
CA PRO A 84 1.74 4.52 -14.07
C PRO A 84 2.69 3.32 -14.11
N GLU A 85 3.87 3.45 -13.51
CA GLU A 85 4.91 2.41 -13.52
C GLU A 85 4.61 1.34 -12.46
N PRO A 86 4.35 0.08 -12.86
CA PRO A 86 4.19 -1.02 -11.91
C PRO A 86 5.54 -1.39 -11.30
N ALA A 87 5.48 -2.01 -10.12
CA ALA A 87 6.65 -2.54 -9.43
C ALA A 87 6.55 -4.06 -9.31
N SER A 88 7.67 -4.75 -9.53
CA SER A 88 7.80 -6.18 -9.29
C SER A 88 9.09 -6.46 -8.54
N PHE A 89 9.03 -7.31 -7.50
CA PHE A 89 10.19 -7.67 -6.72
C PHE A 89 10.08 -9.04 -6.06
N GLN A 90 11.24 -9.66 -5.83
CA GLN A 90 11.33 -10.91 -5.09
C GLN A 90 11.07 -10.65 -3.60
N LEU A 91 10.32 -11.54 -2.95
CA LEU A 91 10.15 -11.54 -1.50
C LEU A 91 11.52 -11.74 -0.83
N PRO A 92 11.80 -11.02 0.28
CA PRO A 92 13.07 -11.13 0.97
C PRO A 92 13.28 -12.54 1.54
N THR A 93 14.53 -12.97 1.52
CA THR A 93 15.03 -14.12 2.29
C THR A 93 16.21 -13.66 3.15
N GLU A 94 16.62 -14.48 4.12
CA GLU A 94 17.82 -14.20 4.95
C GLU A 94 19.08 -13.95 4.09
N GLU A 95 19.21 -14.69 2.98
CA GLU A 95 20.35 -14.60 2.07
C GLU A 95 20.21 -13.45 1.05
N SER A 96 18.99 -12.99 0.80
CA SER A 96 18.66 -11.98 -0.20
C SER A 96 17.66 -10.97 0.37
N PRO A 97 18.15 -10.00 1.19
CA PRO A 97 17.30 -8.98 1.76
C PRO A 97 16.80 -8.01 0.68
N LEU A 98 15.56 -7.54 0.85
CA LEU A 98 14.97 -6.59 -0.07
C LEU A 98 15.62 -5.21 0.10
N LYS A 99 15.98 -4.57 -1.01
CA LYS A 99 16.61 -3.26 -1.06
C LYS A 99 15.68 -2.24 -1.72
N PRO A 100 15.86 -0.93 -1.44
CA PRO A 100 15.22 0.11 -2.23
C PRO A 100 15.54 -0.04 -3.71
N GLY A 101 14.59 0.31 -4.56
CA GLY A 101 14.74 0.27 -6.01
C GLY A 101 13.70 1.14 -6.71
N GLU A 102 13.60 0.96 -8.03
CA GLU A 102 12.60 1.65 -8.86
C GLU A 102 11.34 0.80 -9.07
N PRO A 103 10.18 1.44 -9.30
CA PRO A 103 9.94 2.87 -9.12
C PRO A 103 9.98 3.28 -7.63
N SER A 104 10.48 4.48 -7.34
CA SER A 104 10.73 4.95 -5.96
C SER A 104 9.50 4.89 -5.02
N TRP A 105 8.28 5.07 -5.53
CA TRP A 105 7.04 4.95 -4.75
C TRP A 105 6.88 3.53 -4.18
N SER A 106 7.39 2.51 -4.85
CA SER A 106 7.29 1.11 -4.39
C SER A 106 8.14 0.84 -3.15
N ASN A 107 9.08 1.72 -2.82
CA ASN A 107 9.95 1.57 -1.65
C ASN A 107 9.17 1.58 -0.32
N TYR A 108 8.01 2.22 -0.25
CA TYR A 108 7.12 2.10 0.91
C TYR A 108 6.63 0.67 1.10
N VAL A 109 6.20 0.01 0.02
CA VAL A 109 5.74 -1.38 0.06
C VAL A 109 6.92 -2.33 0.34
N ARG A 110 8.05 -2.13 -0.36
CA ARG A 110 9.27 -2.91 -0.14
C ARG A 110 9.75 -2.82 1.31
N GLY A 111 9.76 -1.62 1.88
CA GLY A 111 10.18 -1.40 3.27
C GLY A 111 9.31 -2.15 4.28
N VAL A 112 7.99 -2.11 4.11
CA VAL A 112 7.05 -2.86 4.96
C VAL A 112 7.26 -4.37 4.80
N VAL A 113 7.37 -4.86 3.57
CA VAL A 113 7.61 -6.30 3.31
C VAL A 113 8.95 -6.76 3.90
N ALA A 114 10.00 -5.93 3.81
CA ALA A 114 11.33 -6.24 4.33
C ALA A 114 11.38 -6.40 5.85
N HIS A 115 10.53 -5.67 6.59
CA HIS A 115 10.53 -5.64 8.05
C HIS A 115 9.26 -6.24 8.67
N PHE A 116 8.42 -6.90 7.87
CA PHE A 116 7.20 -7.51 8.37
C PHE A 116 7.57 -8.67 9.31
N PRO A 117 7.18 -8.64 10.60
CA PRO A 117 7.59 -9.65 11.57
C PRO A 117 6.85 -11.00 11.38
N GLY A 118 5.76 -11.00 10.60
CA GLY A 118 5.02 -12.21 10.29
C GLY A 118 5.65 -13.01 9.15
N LYS A 119 5.17 -14.24 8.96
CA LYS A 119 5.61 -15.06 7.83
C LYS A 119 5.08 -14.48 6.51
N LEU A 120 6.00 -14.13 5.62
CA LEU A 120 5.68 -13.92 4.21
C LEU A 120 5.40 -15.31 3.60
N ALA A 121 4.13 -15.71 3.57
CA ALA A 121 3.76 -17.06 3.16
C ALA A 121 3.83 -17.21 1.64
N ILE A 122 4.76 -18.04 1.15
CA ILE A 122 4.58 -18.74 -0.11
C ILE A 122 3.58 -19.86 0.18
N VAL A 123 2.32 -19.66 -0.18
CA VAL A 123 1.34 -20.73 -0.07
C VAL A 123 1.72 -21.77 -1.12
N VAL A 124 2.19 -22.94 -0.72
CA VAL A 124 2.33 -24.11 -1.61
C VAL A 124 1.13 -24.99 -1.35
N LYS A 125 0.16 -25.04 -2.27
CA LYS A 125 -0.89 -26.07 -2.18
C LYS A 125 -0.25 -27.42 -2.51
N LYS A 126 -0.26 -28.35 -1.56
CA LYS A 126 0.00 -29.77 -1.82
C LYS A 126 -1.06 -30.35 -2.74
#